data_AF-A0A7W9PSB5-F1
#
_entry.id   AF-A0A7W9PSB5-F1
#
_cell.length_a   1.000
_cell.length_b   1.000
_cell.length_c   1.000
_cell.angle_alpha   90.00
_cell.angle_beta   90.00
_cell.angle_gamma   90.00
#
_symmetry.space_group_name_H-M   'P 1'
#
loop_
_entity.id
_entity.type
_entity.pdbx_description
1 polymer ?
#
loop_
_entity_poly.entity_id
_entity_poly.type
_entity_poly.pdbx_seq_one_letter_code
_entity_poly.pdbx_strand_id
1 'polypeptide(L)'
;MALWCTYHPGQTPYDRFLAKCRDLAERGIRHSVGIVGLPGHLDEARRLRGDLPGHVYLWVNAAEGHTYDDSEAGAWTELDPLFPYSRHPHASAGLPCRTGESVVSVDGDGTVRRCHFVRTELGNLYDGSYRAALRPRPCPLAVCDCHIGYVHLETLPLYDVFAGGVLERIPAGHGRTAGLPREARATRSP
;
A
#
# COMPACT_ATOMS: atom_id res chain seq x y z
N MET A 1 13.25 2.83 -1.39
CA MET A 1 12.46 3.43 -0.30
C MET A 1 11.47 4.40 -0.91
N ALA A 2 10.18 4.23 -0.65
CA ALA A 2 9.13 5.19 -0.97
C ALA A 2 8.27 5.45 0.28
N LEU A 3 7.36 6.42 0.23
CA LEU A 3 6.45 6.73 1.34
C LEU A 3 5.00 6.34 0.99
N TRP A 4 4.29 5.83 1.98
CA TRP A 4 2.83 5.69 1.97
C TRP A 4 2.24 6.92 2.65
N CYS A 5 1.48 7.74 1.92
CA CYS A 5 0.82 8.92 2.47
C CYS A 5 -0.70 8.77 2.39
N THR A 6 -1.43 9.19 3.42
CA THR A 6 -2.89 9.17 3.41
C THR A 6 -3.43 10.57 3.70
N TYR A 7 -4.34 11.03 2.87
CA TYR A 7 -5.13 12.23 3.11
C TYR A 7 -6.47 11.84 3.73
N HIS A 8 -6.76 12.43 4.89
CA HIS A 8 -8.04 12.28 5.57
C HIS A 8 -8.73 13.65 5.62
N PRO A 9 -9.79 13.86 4.82
CA PRO A 9 -10.62 15.07 4.90
C PRO A 9 -11.02 15.38 6.35
N GLY A 10 -10.87 16.64 6.75
CA GLY A 10 -11.17 17.11 8.11
C GLY A 10 -10.10 16.83 9.17
N GLN A 11 -9.12 15.94 8.93
CA GLN A 11 -8.01 15.71 9.89
C GLN A 11 -6.75 16.51 9.55
N THR A 12 -6.58 16.91 8.29
CA THR A 12 -5.44 17.74 7.86
C THR A 12 -5.92 18.75 6.82
N PRO A 13 -5.48 20.02 6.87
CA PRO A 13 -5.81 21.00 5.84
C PRO A 13 -5.32 20.56 4.45
N TYR A 14 -6.20 20.62 3.46
CA TYR A 14 -5.94 20.18 2.08
C TYR A 14 -4.63 20.77 1.50
N ASP A 15 -4.51 22.10 1.50
CA ASP A 15 -3.37 22.78 0.88
C ASP A 15 -2.04 22.43 1.58
N ARG A 16 -2.09 22.20 2.89
CA ARG A 16 -0.91 21.77 3.66
C ARG A 16 -0.48 20.36 3.26
N PHE A 17 -1.42 19.43 3.12
CA PHE A 17 -1.12 18.06 2.68
C PHE A 17 -0.55 18.06 1.25
N LEU A 18 -1.23 18.75 0.33
CA LEU A 18 -0.84 18.84 -1.07
C LEU A 18 0.56 19.48 -1.23
N ALA A 19 0.86 20.54 -0.47
CA ALA A 19 2.18 21.16 -0.47
C ALA A 19 3.29 20.17 -0.05
N LYS A 20 3.00 19.27 0.91
CA LYS A 20 3.95 18.21 1.30
C LYS A 20 4.12 17.15 0.22
N CYS A 21 3.06 16.75 -0.48
CA CYS A 21 3.19 15.85 -1.62
C CYS A 21 4.04 16.47 -2.75
N ARG A 22 3.88 17.77 -3.02
CA ARG A 22 4.68 18.49 -4.02
C ARG A 22 6.15 18.58 -3.61
N ASP A 23 6.46 18.93 -2.36
CA ASP A 23 7.84 18.94 -1.84
C ASP A 23 8.50 17.55 -1.94
N LEU A 24 7.77 16.47 -1.63
CA LEU A 24 8.28 15.10 -1.83
C LEU A 24 8.58 14.81 -3.32
N ALA A 25 7.67 15.20 -4.22
CA ALA A 25 7.85 15.00 -5.66
C ALA A 25 9.04 15.80 -6.21
N GLU A 26 9.18 17.07 -5.81
CA GLU A 26 10.29 17.96 -6.20
C GLU A 26 11.65 17.41 -5.74
N ARG A 27 11.68 16.77 -4.57
CA ARG A 27 12.88 16.09 -4.03
C ARG A 27 13.15 14.72 -4.64
N GLY A 28 12.31 14.26 -5.57
CA GLY A 28 12.42 12.93 -6.18
C GLY A 28 12.12 11.78 -5.20
N ILE A 29 11.45 12.05 -4.08
CA ILE A 29 11.06 11.02 -3.10
C ILE A 29 9.80 10.35 -3.62
N ARG A 30 9.94 9.09 -4.04
CA ARG A 30 8.80 8.28 -4.45
C ARG A 30 7.80 8.14 -3.32
N HIS A 31 6.52 8.33 -3.61
CA HIS A 31 5.44 8.16 -2.66
C HIS A 31 4.12 7.87 -3.38
N SER A 32 3.17 7.30 -2.64
CA SER A 32 1.78 7.20 -3.04
C SER A 32 0.91 8.03 -2.10
N VAL A 33 -0.27 8.39 -2.57
CA VAL A 33 -1.27 9.11 -1.80
C VAL A 33 -2.54 8.29 -1.76
N GLY A 34 -3.20 8.25 -0.61
CA GLY A 34 -4.47 7.58 -0.47
C GLY A 34 -5.56 8.39 0.16
N ILE A 35 -6.79 7.95 -0.07
CA ILE A 35 -7.99 8.47 0.57
C ILE A 35 -8.96 7.33 0.88
N VAL A 36 -9.81 7.54 1.89
CA VAL A 36 -10.90 6.60 2.22
C VAL A 36 -12.10 6.90 1.32
N GLY A 37 -12.64 5.88 0.65
CA GLY A 37 -13.73 5.98 -0.31
C GLY A 37 -15.10 6.16 0.34
N LEU A 38 -15.35 7.23 1.08
CA LEU A 38 -16.70 7.59 1.55
C LEU A 38 -17.36 8.54 0.54
N PRO A 39 -18.68 8.47 0.31
CA PRO A 39 -19.35 9.35 -0.67
C PRO A 39 -19.01 10.84 -0.49
N GLY A 40 -18.95 11.33 0.75
CA GLY A 40 -18.58 12.71 1.06
C GLY A 40 -17.13 13.10 0.74
N HIS A 41 -16.26 12.15 0.43
CA HIS A 41 -14.85 12.39 0.07
C HIS A 41 -14.62 12.42 -1.44
N LEU A 42 -15.60 12.05 -2.28
CA LEU A 42 -15.38 11.83 -3.71
C LEU A 42 -14.91 13.10 -4.44
N ASP A 43 -15.53 14.25 -4.15
CA ASP A 43 -15.14 15.51 -4.78
C ASP A 43 -13.74 15.96 -4.33
N GLU A 44 -13.39 15.74 -3.06
CA GLU A 44 -12.02 15.98 -2.58
C GLU A 44 -11.01 15.02 -3.22
N ALA A 45 -11.37 13.76 -3.44
CA ALA A 45 -10.53 12.79 -4.12
C ALA A 45 -10.26 13.18 -5.58
N ARG A 46 -11.29 13.64 -6.30
CA ARG A 46 -11.17 14.14 -7.67
C ARG A 46 -10.29 15.40 -7.73
N ARG A 47 -10.48 16.33 -6.81
CA ARG A 47 -9.63 17.52 -6.68
C ARG A 47 -8.18 17.11 -6.40
N LEU A 48 -7.95 16.23 -5.43
CA LEU A 48 -6.63 15.68 -5.09
C LEU A 48 -5.96 15.02 -6.29
N ARG A 49 -6.69 14.25 -7.09
CA ARG A 49 -6.15 13.65 -8.31
C ARG A 49 -5.72 14.71 -9.32
N GLY A 50 -6.52 15.75 -9.53
CA GLY A 50 -6.20 16.85 -10.43
C GLY A 50 -4.99 17.68 -9.99
N ASP A 51 -4.83 17.89 -8.69
CA ASP A 51 -3.78 18.76 -8.13
C ASP A 51 -2.44 18.04 -7.86
N LEU A 52 -2.46 16.72 -7.71
CA LEU A 52 -1.26 15.89 -7.54
C LEU A 52 -0.49 15.73 -8.86
N PRO A 53 0.86 15.74 -8.82
CA PRO A 53 1.66 15.35 -9.97
C PRO A 53 1.22 13.99 -10.52
N GLY A 54 1.06 13.88 -11.85
CA GLY A 54 0.51 12.68 -12.49
C GLY A 54 1.32 11.39 -12.29
N HIS A 55 2.58 11.51 -11.86
CA HIS A 55 3.44 10.37 -11.53
C HIS A 55 3.25 9.82 -10.10
N VAL A 56 2.53 10.55 -9.23
CA VAL A 56 2.19 10.12 -7.88
C VAL A 56 0.91 9.30 -7.96
N TYR A 57 0.97 8.03 -7.54
CA TYR A 57 -0.20 7.15 -7.55
C TYR A 57 -1.20 7.60 -6.48
N LEU A 58 -2.48 7.74 -6.87
CA LEU A 58 -3.59 7.95 -5.94
C LEU A 58 -4.33 6.62 -5.81
N TRP A 59 -4.44 6.12 -4.59
CA TRP A 59 -5.20 4.92 -4.28
C TRP A 59 -6.40 5.21 -3.39
N VAL A 60 -7.38 4.32 -3.43
CA VAL A 60 -8.60 4.42 -2.63
C VAL A 60 -8.70 3.20 -1.72
N ASN A 61 -8.92 3.43 -0.43
CA ASN A 61 -9.30 2.37 0.51
C ASN A 61 -10.81 2.36 0.63
N ALA A 62 -11.41 1.18 0.44
CA ALA A 62 -12.79 0.95 0.82
C ALA A 62 -12.98 1.28 2.31
N ALA A 63 -14.06 1.99 2.62
CA ALA A 63 -14.40 2.38 3.97
C ALA A 63 -14.95 1.18 4.74
N GLU A 64 -14.43 0.96 5.94
CA GLU A 64 -14.91 -0.08 6.83
C GLU A 64 -16.42 0.11 7.11
N GLY A 65 -17.19 -0.97 6.96
CA GLY A 65 -18.64 -0.94 7.18
C GLY A 65 -19.47 -0.27 6.07
N HIS A 66 -18.85 0.17 4.97
CA HIS A 66 -19.57 0.76 3.85
C HIS A 66 -19.67 -0.21 2.67
N THR A 67 -20.90 -0.44 2.20
CA THR A 67 -21.17 -1.22 1.00
C THR A 67 -21.32 -0.27 -0.18
N TYR A 68 -20.63 -0.58 -1.27
CA TYR A 68 -20.68 0.18 -2.51
C TYR A 68 -21.60 -0.52 -3.50
N ASP A 69 -22.54 0.20 -4.10
CA ASP A 69 -23.14 -0.26 -5.35
C ASP A 69 -22.15 -0.13 -6.53
N ASP A 70 -22.53 -0.63 -7.71
CA ASP A 70 -21.64 -0.63 -8.88
C ASP A 70 -21.40 0.77 -9.47
N SER A 71 -22.35 1.69 -9.28
CA SER A 71 -22.21 3.08 -9.72
C SER A 71 -21.20 3.82 -8.83
N GLU A 72 -21.36 3.70 -7.51
CA GLU A 72 -20.42 4.24 -6.53
C GLU A 72 -19.02 3.66 -6.71
N ALA A 73 -18.93 2.33 -6.86
CA ALA A 73 -17.66 1.67 -7.10
C ALA A 73 -17.01 2.09 -8.43
N GLY A 74 -17.82 2.35 -9.47
CA GLY A 74 -17.35 2.88 -10.74
C GLY A 74 -16.63 4.21 -10.57
N ALA A 75 -17.22 5.16 -9.84
CA ALA A 75 -16.62 6.46 -9.60
C ALA A 75 -15.28 6.38 -8.84
N TRP A 76 -15.13 5.43 -7.91
CA TRP A 76 -13.85 5.18 -7.24
C TRP A 76 -12.84 4.47 -8.13
N THR A 77 -13.29 3.56 -8.98
CA THR A 77 -12.44 2.81 -9.92
C THR A 77 -11.86 3.72 -11.00
N GLU A 78 -12.56 4.78 -11.39
CA GLU A 78 -12.03 5.85 -12.26
C GLU A 78 -10.79 6.55 -11.65
N LEU A 79 -10.74 6.67 -10.32
CA LEU A 79 -9.61 7.28 -9.60
C LEU A 79 -8.50 6.27 -9.29
N ASP A 80 -8.87 5.06 -8.86
CA ASP A 80 -7.97 3.96 -8.54
C ASP A 80 -8.44 2.69 -9.26
N PRO A 81 -7.82 2.29 -10.38
CA PRO A 81 -8.17 1.06 -11.09
C PRO A 81 -8.04 -0.22 -10.25
N LEU A 82 -7.33 -0.17 -9.12
CA LEU A 82 -7.17 -1.29 -8.18
C LEU A 82 -8.19 -1.25 -7.04
N PHE A 83 -9.10 -0.27 -7.01
CA PHE A 83 -10.19 -0.19 -6.03
C PHE A 83 -11.02 -1.48 -5.89
N PRO A 84 -11.29 -2.27 -6.95
CA PRO A 84 -12.00 -3.54 -6.80
C PRO A 84 -11.34 -4.52 -5.81
N TYR A 85 -10.01 -4.53 -5.69
CA TYR A 85 -9.31 -5.35 -4.67
C TYR A 85 -9.57 -4.85 -3.25
N SER A 86 -9.81 -3.56 -3.06
CA SER A 86 -10.17 -3.00 -1.76
C SER A 86 -11.66 -3.14 -1.46
N ARG A 87 -12.53 -3.08 -2.47
CA ARG A 87 -14.00 -3.16 -2.33
C ARG A 87 -14.45 -4.50 -1.77
N HIS A 88 -13.80 -5.59 -2.19
CA HIS A 88 -14.24 -6.94 -1.87
C HIS A 88 -13.31 -7.61 -0.86
N PRO A 89 -13.83 -8.06 0.29
CA PRO A 89 -13.07 -8.90 1.21
C PRO A 89 -12.68 -10.23 0.55
N HIS A 90 -11.48 -10.72 0.85
CA HIS A 90 -10.91 -11.92 0.25
C HIS A 90 -11.05 -13.11 1.20
N ALA A 91 -11.66 -14.20 0.75
CA ALA A 91 -11.60 -15.46 1.48
C ALA A 91 -10.13 -15.89 1.60
N SER A 92 -9.64 -16.12 2.82
CA SER A 92 -8.20 -16.31 3.05
C SER A 92 -7.83 -17.51 3.92
N ALA A 93 -8.78 -18.12 4.63
CA ALA A 93 -8.48 -19.23 5.53
C ALA A 93 -7.79 -20.38 4.77
N GLY A 94 -6.64 -20.80 5.30
CA GLY A 94 -5.88 -21.90 4.70
C GLY A 94 -5.06 -21.53 3.45
N LEU A 95 -5.21 -20.31 2.91
CA LEU A 95 -4.52 -19.90 1.68
C LEU A 95 -3.07 -19.47 1.96
N PRO A 96 -2.17 -19.66 0.98
CA PRO A 96 -0.78 -19.21 1.08
C PRO A 96 -0.68 -17.69 1.22
N CYS A 97 0.16 -17.26 2.15
CA CYS A 97 0.32 -15.86 2.52
C CYS A 97 1.76 -15.61 2.98
N ARG A 98 2.39 -14.56 2.45
CA ARG A 98 3.81 -14.22 2.70
C ARG A 98 4.09 -13.73 4.12
N THR A 99 3.04 -13.42 4.89
CA THR A 99 3.14 -12.90 6.26
C THR A 99 3.73 -13.93 7.21
N GLY A 100 4.75 -13.55 7.97
CA GLY A 100 5.48 -14.41 8.90
C GLY A 100 6.58 -15.25 8.26
N GLU A 101 6.85 -15.06 6.97
CA GLU A 101 8.03 -15.60 6.27
C GLU A 101 8.91 -14.45 5.77
N SER A 102 8.41 -13.69 4.79
CA SER A 102 9.14 -12.59 4.13
C SER A 102 8.59 -11.21 4.47
N VAL A 103 7.42 -11.16 5.12
CA VAL A 103 6.77 -9.93 5.59
C VAL A 103 6.41 -10.06 7.07
N VAL A 104 6.61 -9.00 7.84
CA VAL A 104 6.18 -8.92 9.24
C VAL A 104 5.55 -7.56 9.54
N SER A 105 4.75 -7.49 10.60
CA SER A 105 4.25 -6.26 11.18
C SER A 105 4.95 -6.03 12.51
N VAL A 106 5.38 -4.80 12.76
CA VAL A 106 6.12 -4.42 13.97
C VAL A 106 5.48 -3.17 14.56
N ASP A 107 5.23 -3.18 15.87
CA ASP A 107 4.76 -2.00 16.59
C ASP A 107 5.91 -1.16 17.18
N GLY A 108 5.57 -0.05 17.86
CA GLY A 108 6.56 0.89 18.41
C GLY A 108 7.48 0.28 19.47
N ASP A 109 6.98 -0.70 20.21
CA ASP A 109 7.74 -1.45 21.23
C ASP A 109 8.61 -2.56 20.61
N GLY A 110 8.58 -2.70 19.29
CA GLY A 110 9.36 -3.68 18.55
C GLY A 110 8.72 -5.06 18.51
N THR A 111 7.50 -5.25 19.02
CA THR A 111 6.86 -6.56 18.99
C THR A 111 6.55 -6.95 17.56
N VAL A 112 7.09 -8.09 17.13
CA VAL A 112 6.94 -8.61 15.78
C VAL A 112 5.78 -9.58 15.74
N ARG A 113 4.85 -9.35 14.81
CA ARG A 113 3.77 -10.26 14.46
C ARG A 113 3.87 -10.60 12.98
N ARG A 114 3.27 -11.72 12.57
CA ARG A 114 3.28 -12.07 11.14
C ARG A 114 2.47 -11.07 10.30
N CYS A 115 1.34 -10.60 10.83
CA CYS A 115 0.39 -9.72 10.17
C CYS A 115 -0.21 -8.79 11.23
N HIS A 116 -0.64 -7.58 10.84
CA HIS A 116 -1.28 -6.63 11.74
C HIS A 116 -2.51 -7.19 12.45
N PHE A 117 -3.27 -8.06 11.76
CA PHE A 117 -4.52 -8.65 12.25
C PHE A 117 -4.34 -10.00 12.97
N VAL A 118 -3.13 -10.57 12.93
CA VAL A 118 -2.83 -11.85 13.60
C VAL A 118 -2.04 -11.55 14.88
N ARG A 119 -2.70 -11.68 16.02
CA ARG A 119 -2.17 -11.25 17.32
C ARG A 119 -0.98 -12.07 17.83
N THR A 120 -0.79 -13.29 17.34
CA THR A 120 0.31 -14.16 17.75
C THR A 120 1.66 -13.52 17.48
N GLU A 121 2.42 -13.35 18.55
CA GLU A 121 3.74 -12.74 18.53
C GLU A 121 4.78 -13.75 18.03
N LEU A 122 5.74 -13.22 17.26
CA LEU A 122 6.88 -13.98 16.74
C LEU A 122 8.13 -13.74 17.60
N GLY A 123 8.20 -12.60 18.30
CA GLY A 123 9.34 -12.14 19.09
C GLY A 123 9.45 -10.61 19.03
N ASN A 124 10.63 -10.06 19.30
CA ASN A 124 10.90 -8.61 19.26
C ASN A 124 11.98 -8.27 18.22
N LEU A 125 11.84 -7.12 17.57
CA LEU A 125 12.75 -6.60 16.54
C LEU A 125 14.11 -6.22 17.15
N TYR A 126 14.11 -5.62 18.34
CA TYR A 126 15.29 -5.04 18.95
C TYR A 126 16.26 -6.08 19.51
N ASP A 127 15.76 -7.24 19.95
CA ASP A 127 16.59 -8.37 20.39
C ASP A 127 16.75 -9.46 19.32
N GLY A 128 16.03 -9.36 18.20
CA GLY A 128 16.11 -10.29 17.08
C GLY A 128 15.45 -11.65 17.32
N SER A 129 14.77 -11.87 18.44
CA SER A 129 14.13 -13.14 18.80
C SER A 129 13.09 -13.62 17.78
N TYR A 130 12.48 -12.69 17.03
CA TYR A 130 11.49 -13.00 15.99
C TYR A 130 12.03 -13.89 14.86
N ARG A 131 13.33 -13.87 14.60
CA ARG A 131 13.95 -14.51 13.43
C ARG A 131 13.73 -16.02 13.41
N ALA A 132 13.82 -16.67 14.57
CA ALA A 132 13.62 -18.11 14.69
C ALA A 132 12.17 -18.55 14.41
N ALA A 133 11.21 -17.61 14.48
CA ALA A 133 9.81 -17.87 14.22
C ALA A 133 9.39 -17.66 12.76
N LEU A 134 10.28 -17.16 11.88
CA LEU A 134 9.97 -16.94 10.47
C LEU A 134 9.85 -18.26 9.72
N ARG A 135 8.68 -18.50 9.10
CA ARG A 135 8.40 -19.67 8.25
C ARG A 135 7.09 -19.47 7.49
N PRO A 136 6.92 -20.11 6.32
CA PRO A 136 5.65 -20.16 5.60
C PRO A 136 4.52 -20.68 6.50
N ARG A 137 3.35 -20.04 6.42
CA ARG A 137 2.14 -20.48 7.13
C ARG A 137 0.91 -20.03 6.33
N PRO A 138 -0.17 -20.83 6.27
CA PRO A 138 -1.42 -20.36 5.70
C PRO A 138 -2.02 -19.20 6.51
N CYS A 139 -2.87 -18.38 5.89
CA CYS A 139 -3.59 -17.33 6.61
C CYS A 139 -4.61 -17.97 7.59
N PRO A 140 -4.64 -17.54 8.87
CA PRO A 140 -5.57 -18.07 9.86
C PRO A 140 -6.94 -17.37 9.85
N LEU A 141 -7.06 -16.22 9.18
CA LEU A 141 -8.31 -15.45 9.13
C LEU A 141 -9.25 -16.05 8.09
N ALA A 142 -10.55 -16.08 8.37
CA ALA A 142 -11.55 -16.48 7.39
C ALA A 142 -11.55 -15.54 6.17
N VAL A 143 -11.47 -14.24 6.44
CA VAL A 143 -11.56 -13.15 5.47
C VAL A 143 -10.45 -12.14 5.73
N CYS A 144 -9.87 -11.61 4.65
CA CYS A 144 -8.87 -10.55 4.67
C CYS A 144 -9.34 -9.38 3.80
N ASP A 145 -9.49 -8.20 4.39
CA ASP A 145 -10.13 -7.02 3.78
C ASP A 145 -9.25 -5.77 3.77
N CYS A 146 -8.15 -5.78 4.52
CA CYS A 146 -7.21 -4.67 4.57
C CYS A 146 -6.05 -4.83 3.58
N HIS A 147 -5.69 -3.76 2.87
CA HIS A 147 -4.63 -3.79 1.85
C HIS A 147 -3.30 -4.33 2.39
N ILE A 148 -2.85 -3.87 3.55
CA ILE A 148 -1.60 -4.33 4.19
C ILE A 148 -1.63 -5.82 4.58
N GLY A 149 -2.79 -6.46 4.51
CA GLY A 149 -2.96 -7.91 4.67
C GLY A 149 -3.11 -8.61 3.31
N TYR A 150 -4.16 -8.29 2.55
CA TYR A 150 -4.52 -9.05 1.36
C TYR A 150 -3.47 -8.94 0.26
N VAL A 151 -2.69 -7.85 0.21
CA VAL A 151 -1.61 -7.70 -0.78
C VAL A 151 -0.56 -8.82 -0.67
N HIS A 152 -0.51 -9.51 0.47
CA HIS A 152 0.39 -10.63 0.75
C HIS A 152 -0.24 -12.02 0.57
N LEU A 153 -1.51 -12.12 0.18
CA LEU A 153 -2.12 -13.37 -0.26
C LEU A 153 -1.54 -13.75 -1.63
N GLU A 154 -0.92 -14.92 -1.72
CA GLU A 154 -0.25 -15.37 -2.94
C GLU A 154 -1.24 -15.77 -4.04
N THR A 155 -2.52 -15.92 -3.69
CA THR A 155 -3.61 -16.15 -4.65
C THR A 155 -4.03 -14.90 -5.41
N LEU A 156 -3.57 -13.71 -5.00
CA LEU A 156 -3.85 -12.45 -5.69
C LEU A 156 -2.63 -12.02 -6.52
N PRO A 157 -2.83 -11.41 -7.70
CA PRO A 157 -1.74 -11.02 -8.61
C PRO A 157 -0.99 -9.76 -8.14
N LEU A 158 -1.17 -9.33 -6.89
CA LEU A 158 -0.78 -8.00 -6.44
C LEU A 158 0.74 -7.83 -6.32
N TYR A 159 1.49 -8.91 -6.12
CA TYR A 159 2.95 -8.85 -6.20
C TYR A 159 3.45 -8.58 -7.62
N ASP A 160 2.74 -9.02 -8.66
CA ASP A 160 3.08 -8.68 -10.04
C ASP A 160 2.63 -7.25 -10.38
N VAL A 161 1.46 -6.86 -9.90
CA VAL A 161 0.92 -5.50 -10.07
C VAL A 161 1.84 -4.45 -9.46
N PHE A 162 2.32 -4.66 -8.23
CA PHE A 162 3.14 -3.68 -7.52
C PHE A 162 4.66 -3.92 -7.67
N ALA A 163 5.10 -5.16 -7.90
CA ALA A 163 6.51 -5.55 -7.99
C ALA A 163 7.35 -4.96 -6.82
N GLY A 164 8.25 -4.02 -7.11
CA GLY A 164 9.08 -3.36 -6.12
C GLY A 164 8.40 -2.23 -5.33
N GLY A 165 7.08 -2.07 -5.43
CA GLY A 165 6.27 -1.03 -4.77
C GLY A 165 5.13 -1.57 -3.91
N VAL A 166 5.20 -2.84 -3.47
CA VAL A 166 4.13 -3.50 -2.69
C VAL A 166 3.82 -2.76 -1.40
N LEU A 167 4.84 -2.42 -0.60
CA LEU A 167 4.63 -1.81 0.72
C LEU A 167 4.07 -0.38 0.62
N GLU A 168 4.43 0.33 -0.45
CA GLU A 168 3.99 1.71 -0.68
C GLU A 168 2.78 1.79 -1.62
N ARG A 169 2.21 0.66 -2.05
CA ARG A 169 1.10 0.57 -3.02
C ARG A 169 1.34 1.41 -4.27
N ILE A 170 2.50 1.24 -4.90
CA ILE A 170 2.85 1.91 -6.17
C ILE A 170 2.91 0.86 -7.29
N PRO A 171 1.97 0.86 -8.26
CA PRO A 171 1.98 -0.12 -9.34
C PRO A 171 3.26 -0.05 -10.17
N ALA A 172 3.70 -1.21 -10.66
CA ALA A 172 4.83 -1.31 -11.56
C ALA A 172 4.59 -0.45 -12.80
N GLY A 173 5.55 0.39 -13.17
CA GLY A 173 5.42 1.29 -14.31
C GLY A 173 4.75 2.63 -14.02
N HIS A 174 4.00 2.77 -12.92
CA HIS A 174 3.37 4.04 -12.59
C HIS A 174 4.41 5.13 -12.32
N GLY A 175 4.26 6.27 -12.97
CA GLY A 175 5.13 7.43 -12.76
C GLY A 175 6.60 7.25 -13.19
N ARG A 176 6.95 6.16 -13.88
CA ARG A 176 8.26 6.05 -14.52
C ARG A 176 8.30 7.01 -15.71
N THR A 177 8.92 8.17 -15.54
CA THR A 177 9.45 8.93 -16.67
C THR A 177 10.39 8.03 -17.46
N ALA A 178 10.25 8.02 -18.79
CA ALA A 178 11.15 7.28 -19.65
C ALA A 178 12.58 7.79 -19.45
N GLY A 179 13.43 6.96 -18.82
CA GLY A 179 14.89 6.96 -18.94
C GLY A 179 15.67 8.11 -18.31
N LEU A 180 16.35 7.82 -17.20
CA LEU A 180 17.77 8.17 -17.12
C LEU A 180 18.54 6.86 -17.36
N PRO A 181 19.43 6.78 -18.37
CA PRO A 181 20.26 5.60 -18.56
C PRO A 181 21.09 5.37 -17.30
N ARG A 182 21.17 4.10 -16.87
CA ARG A 182 22.18 3.70 -15.89
C ARG A 182 23.54 4.01 -16.53
N GLU A 183 24.25 5.00 -16.01
CA GLU A 183 25.65 5.19 -16.36
C GLU A 183 26.37 3.86 -16.15
N ALA A 184 26.92 3.34 -17.25
CA ALA A 184 27.73 2.14 -17.23
C ALA A 184 28.87 2.37 -16.24
N ARG A 185 28.94 1.53 -15.21
CA ARG A 185 30.08 1.46 -14.30
C ARG A 185 31.32 1.25 -15.16
N ALA A 186 32.13 2.30 -15.33
CA ALA A 186 33.44 2.18 -15.93
C ALA A 186 34.26 1.22 -15.06
N THR A 187 34.56 0.05 -15.61
CA THR A 187 35.54 -0.89 -15.09
C THR A 187 36.90 -0.19 -15.08
N ARG A 188 37.35 0.26 -13.92
CA ARG A 188 38.78 0.49 -13.69
C ARG A 188 39.42 -0.87 -13.46
N SER A 189 40.14 -1.34 -14.48
CA SER A 189 41.15 -2.40 -14.32
C SER A 189 42.45 -1.79 -13.76
N PRO A 190 43.28 -2.59 -13.08
CA PRO A 190 44.28 -2.12 -12.11
C PRO A 190 45.46 -1.37 -12.73
#